data_AF-A0A7W0F9H3-F1
#
_entry.id   AF-A0A7W0F9H3-F1
#
_cell.length_a   1.000
_cell.length_b   1.000
_cell.length_c   1.000
_cell.angle_alpha   90.00
_cell.angle_beta   90.00
_cell.angle_gamma   90.00
#
_symmetry.space_group_name_H-M   'P 1'
#
loop_
_entity.id
_entity.type
_entity.pdbx_description
1 polymer ?
#
loop_
_entity_poly.entity_id
_entity_poly.type
_entity_poly.pdbx_seq_one_letter_code
_entity_poly.pdbx_strand_id
1 'polypeptide(L)'
;MKKLFTLLALFFLALFSIAARASQWSKVRKAYLKAHPVCEVCGSKKKLQVHHIIPYAEDKSLELEPSNLITLCSRCHLIFGHFGNYKTYNPFVREDAEWFRKRMKNAKIIDGDLET
;
A
#
# COMPACT_ATOMS: atom_id res chain seq x y z
N MET A 1 -41.72 17.90 36.20
CA MET A 1 -41.25 16.66 36.87
C MET A 1 -40.17 16.04 35.98
N LYS A 2 -38.92 16.51 35.99
CA LYS A 2 -37.78 16.02 36.81
C LYS A 2 -37.79 14.49 37.07
N LYS A 3 -37.22 13.72 36.13
CA LYS A 3 -36.23 12.61 36.31
C LYS A 3 -35.52 12.48 34.95
N LEU A 4 -34.31 12.94 34.68
CA LEU A 4 -33.01 12.85 35.35
C LEU A 4 -32.36 11.45 35.23
N PHE A 5 -31.38 11.40 34.30
CA PHE A 5 -30.08 10.69 34.33
C PHE A 5 -29.90 9.33 33.62
N THR A 6 -29.11 9.42 32.53
CA THR A 6 -27.85 8.70 32.25
C THR A 6 -27.77 7.19 32.53
N LEU A 7 -27.57 6.41 31.46
CA LEU A 7 -26.75 5.18 31.33
C LEU A 7 -27.24 4.50 30.03
N LEU A 8 -26.53 4.52 28.91
CA LEU A 8 -25.35 3.70 28.68
C LEU A 8 -24.59 4.32 27.49
N ALA A 9 -23.77 5.33 27.80
CA ALA A 9 -22.52 5.46 27.08
C ALA A 9 -21.71 4.20 27.44
N LEU A 10 -21.96 3.09 26.74
CA LEU A 10 -21.01 1.98 26.69
C LEU A 10 -19.84 2.50 25.87
N PHE A 11 -19.03 3.24 26.62
CA PHE A 11 -17.69 3.68 26.33
C PHE A 11 -17.07 2.78 25.27
N PHE A 12 -16.81 3.39 24.12
CA PHE A 12 -15.74 3.04 23.20
C PHE A 12 -14.44 2.91 24.01
N LEU A 13 -14.25 1.76 24.67
CA LEU A 13 -12.93 1.23 24.93
C LEU A 13 -12.57 0.44 23.68
N ALA A 14 -12.44 1.15 22.56
CA ALA A 14 -11.45 0.80 21.58
C ALA A 14 -10.11 1.03 22.28
N LEU A 15 -9.76 0.05 23.12
CA LEU A 15 -8.43 -0.15 23.65
C LEU A 15 -7.53 0.00 22.44
N PHE A 16 -6.76 1.09 22.40
CA PHE A 16 -5.68 1.27 21.44
C PHE A 16 -4.72 0.12 21.66
N SER A 17 -5.04 -1.03 21.09
CA SER A 17 -4.19 -2.19 21.04
C SER A 17 -3.05 -1.73 20.15
N ILE A 18 -1.92 -1.37 20.77
CA ILE A 18 -0.62 -1.35 20.10
C ILE A 18 -0.27 -2.83 19.84
N ALA A 19 -1.08 -3.50 19.02
CA ALA A 19 -0.79 -4.85 18.59
C ALA A 19 0.57 -4.81 17.88
N ALA A 20 1.43 -5.77 18.22
CA ALA A 20 2.70 -5.94 17.55
C ALA A 20 2.45 -6.26 16.07
N ARG A 21 3.42 -5.89 15.22
CA ARG A 21 3.44 -6.32 13.81
C ARG A 21 3.33 -7.84 13.72
N ALA A 22 2.64 -8.34 12.70
CA ALA A 22 2.51 -9.78 12.51
C ALA A 22 3.88 -10.42 12.24
N SER A 23 4.24 -11.43 13.02
CA SER A 23 5.52 -12.14 12.91
C SER A 23 5.68 -12.83 11.54
N GLN A 24 4.56 -13.12 10.88
CA GLN A 24 4.50 -13.74 9.56
C GLN A 24 4.88 -12.79 8.42
N TRP A 25 5.01 -11.47 8.65
CA TRP A 25 5.24 -10.48 7.60
C TRP A 25 6.44 -10.83 6.71
N SER A 26 7.56 -11.27 7.29
CA SER A 26 8.75 -11.64 6.52
C SER A 26 8.48 -12.77 5.51
N LYS A 27 7.68 -13.78 5.90
CA LYS A 27 7.28 -14.90 5.04
C LYS A 27 6.35 -14.44 3.93
N VAL A 28 5.31 -13.66 4.25
CA VAL A 28 4.35 -13.11 3.27
C VAL A 28 5.06 -12.21 2.27
N ARG A 29 5.89 -11.28 2.75
CA ARG A 29 6.69 -10.38 1.91
C ARG A 29 7.57 -11.16 0.92
N LYS A 30 8.28 -12.19 1.38
CA LYS A 30 9.15 -13.02 0.52
C LYS A 30 8.34 -13.76 -0.54
N ALA A 31 7.20 -14.35 -0.17
CA ALA A 31 6.31 -15.04 -1.10
C ALA A 31 5.71 -14.09 -2.14
N TYR A 32 5.24 -12.91 -1.71
CA TYR A 32 4.64 -11.91 -2.57
C TYR A 32 5.66 -11.38 -3.60
N LEU A 33 6.89 -11.03 -3.18
CA LEU A 33 7.94 -10.60 -4.12
C LEU A 33 8.36 -11.69 -5.12
N LYS A 34 8.24 -12.97 -4.76
CA LYS A 34 8.48 -14.07 -5.70
C LYS A 34 7.39 -14.16 -6.78
N ALA A 35 6.13 -13.97 -6.39
CA ALA A 35 4.97 -13.99 -7.29
C ALA A 35 4.85 -12.70 -8.13
N HIS A 36 5.28 -11.56 -7.59
CA HIS A 36 5.24 -10.24 -8.22
C HIS A 36 6.66 -9.64 -8.33
N PRO A 37 7.54 -10.18 -9.20
CA PRO A 37 8.99 -9.90 -9.18
C PRO A 37 9.41 -8.61 -9.91
N VAL A 38 8.48 -7.67 -10.11
CA VAL A 38 8.71 -6.40 -10.81
C VAL A 38 7.90 -5.29 -10.16
N CYS A 39 8.37 -4.05 -10.29
CA CYS A 39 7.59 -2.88 -9.93
C CYS A 39 6.30 -2.83 -10.74
N GLU A 40 5.16 -2.77 -10.06
CA GLU A 40 3.84 -2.78 -10.69
C GLU A 40 3.50 -1.46 -11.39
N VAL A 41 4.31 -0.42 -11.21
CA VAL A 41 4.21 0.86 -11.95
C VAL A 41 5.13 0.84 -13.18
N CYS A 42 6.44 0.70 -12.98
CA CYS A 42 7.45 0.95 -14.02
C CYS A 42 8.15 -0.29 -14.58
N GLY A 43 7.85 -1.50 -14.07
CA GLY A 43 8.47 -2.74 -14.55
C GLY A 43 9.89 -3.03 -14.06
N SER A 44 10.53 -2.12 -13.32
CA SER A 44 11.87 -2.33 -12.77
C SER A 44 11.95 -3.58 -11.89
N LYS A 45 13.05 -4.34 -11.98
CA LYS A 45 13.40 -5.47 -11.08
C LYS A 45 14.30 -5.05 -9.91
N LYS A 46 14.69 -3.77 -9.83
CA LYS A 46 15.68 -3.26 -8.87
C LYS A 46 14.99 -2.61 -7.66
N LYS A 47 15.59 -2.77 -6.48
CA LYS A 47 15.16 -2.12 -5.21
C LYS A 47 13.67 -2.32 -4.92
N LEU A 48 13.19 -3.55 -5.05
CA LEU A 48 11.78 -3.90 -4.85
C LEU A 48 11.39 -3.90 -3.36
N GLN A 49 10.19 -3.40 -3.11
CA GLN A 49 9.55 -3.30 -1.81
C GLN A 49 8.09 -3.76 -1.97
N VAL A 50 7.52 -4.32 -0.91
CA VAL A 50 6.09 -4.58 -0.84
C VAL A 50 5.48 -3.40 -0.10
N HIS A 51 4.56 -2.71 -0.75
CA HIS A 51 3.78 -1.60 -0.21
C HIS A 51 2.41 -2.10 0.22
N HIS A 52 1.94 -1.65 1.38
CA HIS A 52 0.57 -1.85 1.83
C HIS A 52 -0.32 -0.77 1.21
N ILE A 53 -1.40 -1.15 0.54
CA ILE A 53 -2.38 -0.22 -0.06
C ILE A 53 -3.11 0.54 1.06
N ILE A 54 -3.65 -0.20 2.02
CA ILE A 54 -4.12 0.30 3.30
C ILE A 54 -3.06 -0.03 4.36
N PRO A 55 -2.41 0.96 4.97
CA PRO A 55 -1.35 0.71 5.92
C PRO A 55 -1.90 0.08 7.20
N TYR A 56 -1.08 -0.75 7.84
CA TYR A 56 -1.41 -1.42 9.10
C TYR A 56 -1.88 -0.49 10.23
N ALA A 57 -1.40 0.76 10.23
CA ALA A 57 -1.82 1.74 11.22
C ALA A 57 -3.32 2.07 11.10
N GLU A 58 -3.89 1.95 9.90
CA GLU A 58 -5.31 2.18 9.61
C GLU A 58 -6.13 0.90 9.78
N ASP A 59 -5.69 -0.22 9.19
CA ASP A 59 -6.36 -1.52 9.36
C ASP A 59 -5.36 -2.66 9.51
N LYS A 60 -5.36 -3.25 10.70
CA LYS A 60 -4.45 -4.32 11.10
C LYS A 60 -4.80 -5.66 10.47
N SER A 61 -6.08 -5.90 10.21
CA SER A 61 -6.56 -7.16 9.64
C SER A 61 -6.01 -7.38 8.23
N LEU A 62 -5.64 -6.29 7.54
CA LEU A 62 -5.13 -6.30 6.18
C LEU A 62 -3.60 -6.42 6.08
N GLU A 63 -2.86 -6.55 7.19
CA GLU A 63 -1.39 -6.55 7.18
C GLU A 63 -0.79 -7.65 6.29
N LEU A 64 -1.40 -8.84 6.34
CA LEU A 64 -0.92 -10.04 5.68
C LEU A 64 -1.72 -10.40 4.42
N GLU A 65 -2.79 -9.65 4.13
CA GLU A 65 -3.70 -9.95 3.03
C GLU A 65 -3.06 -9.60 1.69
N PRO A 66 -2.81 -10.57 0.78
CA PRO A 66 -2.15 -10.29 -0.50
C PRO A 66 -2.91 -9.28 -1.38
N SER A 67 -4.23 -9.20 -1.25
CA SER A 67 -5.06 -8.19 -1.94
C SER A 67 -4.66 -6.76 -1.58
N ASN A 68 -4.20 -6.55 -0.34
CA ASN A 68 -3.76 -5.27 0.20
C ASN A 68 -2.27 -4.95 -0.06
N LEU A 69 -1.57 -5.75 -0.86
CA LEU A 69 -0.13 -5.57 -1.14
C LEU A 69 0.12 -5.18 -2.58
N ILE A 70 1.19 -4.44 -2.88
CA ILE A 70 1.64 -4.18 -4.26
C ILE A 70 3.16 -4.11 -4.30
N THR A 71 3.79 -4.69 -5.32
CA THR A 71 5.25 -4.61 -5.46
C THR A 71 5.65 -3.30 -6.15
N LEU A 72 6.47 -2.48 -5.48
CA LEU A 72 6.97 -1.21 -6.03
C LEU A 72 8.50 -1.12 -5.90
N CYS A 73 9.17 -0.46 -6.85
CA CYS A 73 10.55 -0.05 -6.62
C CYS A 73 10.60 1.16 -5.68
N SER A 74 11.73 1.41 -5.03
CA SER A 74 11.86 2.50 -4.03
C SER A 74 11.37 3.87 -4.52
N ARG A 75 11.58 4.21 -5.80
CA ARG A 75 11.11 5.47 -6.39
C ARG A 75 9.59 5.50 -6.54
N CYS A 76 9.02 4.46 -7.14
CA CYS A 76 7.57 4.37 -7.33
C CYS A 76 6.84 4.19 -5.99
N HIS A 77 7.47 3.57 -5.00
CA HIS A 77 6.90 3.46 -3.66
C HIS A 77 6.67 4.83 -3.04
N LEU A 78 7.67 5.72 -3.10
CA LEU A 78 7.52 7.09 -2.63
C LEU A 78 6.49 7.88 -3.46
N ILE A 79 6.55 7.82 -4.79
CA ILE A 79 5.70 8.67 -5.65
C ILE A 79 4.27 8.17 -5.75
N PHE A 80 4.06 6.88 -6.04
CA PHE A 80 2.74 6.31 -6.29
C PHE A 80 2.09 5.76 -5.04
N GLY A 81 2.86 5.15 -4.15
CA GLY A 81 2.33 4.62 -2.88
C GLY A 81 2.12 5.71 -1.82
N HIS A 82 2.94 6.77 -1.85
CA HIS A 82 3.00 7.77 -0.79
C HIS A 82 2.96 9.22 -1.29
N PHE A 83 2.62 9.50 -2.56
CA PHE A 83 2.51 10.87 -3.11
C PHE A 83 3.70 11.80 -2.80
N GLY A 84 4.92 11.27 -2.71
CA GLY A 84 6.13 12.02 -2.36
C GLY A 84 6.39 12.20 -0.87
N ASN A 85 5.51 11.70 0.01
CA ASN A 85 5.58 11.84 1.46
C ASN A 85 5.08 10.57 2.18
N TYR A 86 5.99 9.86 2.86
CA TYR A 86 5.69 8.62 3.60
C TYR A 86 4.63 8.76 4.72
N LYS A 87 4.21 9.97 5.07
CA LYS A 87 3.08 10.20 5.99
C LYS A 87 1.69 10.10 5.33
N THR A 88 1.63 9.92 4.01
CA THR A 88 0.38 9.75 3.24
C THR A 88 0.37 8.36 2.61
N TYR A 89 -0.78 7.85 2.19
CA TYR A 89 -0.87 6.61 1.42
C TYR A 89 -1.89 6.75 0.29
N ASN A 90 -1.71 5.97 -0.76
CA ASN A 90 -2.59 5.96 -1.91
C ASN A 90 -3.49 4.71 -1.91
N PRO A 91 -4.77 4.81 -1.52
CA PRO A 91 -5.68 3.66 -1.56
C PRO A 91 -6.01 3.19 -2.99
N PHE A 92 -5.68 3.98 -4.02
CA PHE A 92 -5.90 3.70 -5.44
C PHE A 92 -4.60 3.35 -6.20
N VAL A 93 -3.55 2.96 -5.48
CA VAL A 93 -2.22 2.74 -6.06
C VAL A 93 -2.20 1.67 -7.15
N ARG A 94 -3.09 0.67 -7.11
CA ARG A 94 -3.18 -0.36 -8.16
C ARG A 94 -3.74 0.23 -9.45
N GLU A 95 -4.81 0.99 -9.35
CA GLU A 95 -5.48 1.68 -10.44
C GLU A 95 -4.54 2.71 -11.08
N ASP A 96 -3.85 3.50 -10.25
CA ASP A 96 -2.87 4.50 -10.71
C ASP A 96 -1.66 3.84 -11.39
N ALA A 97 -1.16 2.74 -10.82
CA ALA A 97 -0.07 1.98 -11.41
C ALA A 97 -0.46 1.40 -12.78
N GLU A 98 -1.66 0.83 -12.90
CA GLU A 98 -2.17 0.31 -14.15
C GLU A 98 -2.35 1.41 -15.20
N TRP A 99 -2.98 2.52 -14.81
CA TRP A 99 -3.20 3.67 -15.69
C TRP A 99 -1.88 4.24 -16.19
N PHE A 100 -0.91 4.47 -15.29
CA PHE A 100 0.39 5.02 -15.64
C PHE A 100 1.16 4.07 -16.56
N ARG A 101 1.15 2.78 -16.26
CA ARG A 101 1.78 1.77 -17.12
C ARG A 101 1.16 1.76 -18.52
N LYS A 102 -0.16 1.87 -18.65
CA LYS A 102 -0.84 1.96 -19.96
C LYS A 102 -0.40 3.21 -20.72
N ARG A 103 -0.27 4.36 -20.04
CA ARG A 103 0.25 5.59 -20.65
C ARG A 103 1.71 5.44 -21.10
N MET A 104 2.57 4.88 -20.26
CA MET A 104 3.98 4.62 -20.57
C MET A 104 4.17 3.72 -21.80
N LYS A 105 3.39 2.63 -21.91
CA LYS A 105 3.44 1.74 -23.08
C LYS A 105 3.06 2.42 -24.39
N ASN A 106 2.21 3.45 -24.31
CA ASN A 106 1.75 4.22 -25.46
C ASN A 106 2.50 5.56 -25.61
N ALA A 107 3.56 5.77 -24.82
CA ALA A 107 4.34 7.00 -24.89
C ALA A 107 5.05 7.05 -26.24
N LYS A 108 4.97 8.21 -26.90
CA LYS A 108 5.72 8.48 -28.13
C LYS A 108 7.10 8.99 -27.73
N ILE A 109 8.14 8.40 -28.32
CA ILE A 109 9.50 8.85 -28.10
C ILE A 109 9.76 10.03 -29.02
N ILE A 110 10.33 11.10 -28.46
CA ILE A 110 10.82 12.24 -29.22
C ILE A 110 12.32 11.97 -29.39
N ASP A 111 12.63 11.26 -30.48
CA ASP A 111 13.96 10.84 -30.96
C ASP A 111 14.72 9.82 -30.08
N GLY A 112 15.11 8.69 -30.69
CA GLY A 112 15.86 7.56 -30.08
C GLY A 112 14.99 6.39 -29.60
N ASP A 113 15.55 5.19 -29.52
CA ASP A 113 14.85 3.98 -29.07
C ASP A 113 14.74 3.95 -27.53
N LEU A 114 13.56 3.56 -27.02
CA LEU A 114 13.33 3.31 -25.60
C LEU A 114 14.08 2.01 -25.26
N GLU A 115 15.27 2.12 -24.66
CA GLU A 115 15.85 0.98 -23.95
C GLU A 115 14.93 0.62 -22.78
N THR A 116 14.10 -0.40 -22.98
CA THR A 116 13.23 -1.00 -21.96
C THR A 116 13.98 -2.01 -21.10
#